data_AF-A0A813UET8-F1
#
_entry.id   AF-A0A813UET8-F1
#
_cell.length_a   1.000
_cell.length_b   1.000
_cell.length_c   1.000
_cell.angle_alpha   90.00
_cell.angle_beta   90.00
_cell.angle_gamma   90.00
#
_symmetry.space_group_name_H-M   'P 1'
#
loop_
_entity.id
_entity.type
_entity.pdbx_description
1 polymer ?
#
loop_
_entity_poly.entity_id
_entity_poly.type
_entity_poly.pdbx_seq_one_letter_code
_entity_poly.pdbx_strand_id
1 'polypeptide(L)'
;MSEQDDIMSPSATVYIYSGRPNPRWQLSIDEWSQLNQLIVKLPKITENEIGPYQFPGQLGYSGFAAHFAIVSSYPDIYYVAQKQQAVLSNPGGHIIYNDQEKTIENWFKDSANHHGIPLPI
;
A
#
# COMPACT_ATOMS: atom_id res chain seq x y z
N MET A 1 14.64 22.97 24.63
CA MET A 1 14.24 21.61 24.23
C MET A 1 12.78 21.65 23.86
N SER A 2 12.47 21.59 22.57
CA SER A 2 11.13 21.32 22.04
C SER A 2 11.30 20.62 20.69
N GLU A 3 12.04 19.51 20.72
CA GLU A 3 11.94 18.49 19.68
C GLU A 3 10.88 17.49 20.16
N GLN A 4 10.16 16.87 19.23
CA GLN A 4 9.12 15.85 19.43
C GLN A 4 7.69 16.39 19.49
N ASP A 5 7.19 16.76 18.32
CA ASP A 5 5.93 16.19 17.81
C ASP A 5 6.03 16.17 16.27
N ASP A 6 7.01 15.44 15.75
CA ASP A 6 6.95 14.96 14.36
C ASP A 6 5.81 13.94 14.28
N ILE A 7 4.58 14.43 14.18
CA ILE A 7 3.39 13.62 13.95
C ILE A 7 3.53 13.03 12.53
N MET A 8 4.22 11.90 12.43
CA MET A 8 4.58 11.26 11.17
C MET A 8 3.35 10.72 10.42
N SER A 9 2.71 11.54 9.61
CA SER A 9 1.47 11.18 8.92
C SER A 9 1.60 9.94 8.01
N PRO A 10 0.49 9.23 7.73
CA PRO A 10 0.51 8.14 6.77
C PRO A 10 1.09 8.59 5.44
N SER A 11 1.76 7.68 4.76
CA SER A 11 2.34 7.95 3.45
C SER A 11 2.10 6.79 2.51
N ALA A 12 1.94 7.10 1.23
CA ALA A 12 1.93 6.16 0.15
C ALA A 12 3.24 6.27 -0.64
N THR A 13 3.72 5.14 -1.12
CA THR A 13 4.91 5.02 -1.96
C THR A 13 4.61 4.06 -3.10
N VAL A 14 4.96 4.48 -4.31
CA VAL A 14 4.90 3.66 -5.52
C VAL A 14 6.19 2.87 -5.61
N TYR A 15 6.12 1.54 -5.53
CA TYR A 15 7.29 0.69 -5.68
C TYR A 15 7.39 0.20 -7.12
N ILE A 16 8.34 0.76 -7.86
CA ILE A 16 8.57 0.38 -9.25
C ILE A 16 10.05 0.13 -9.43
N TYR A 17 10.38 -1.12 -9.79
CA TYR A 17 11.75 -1.52 -10.10
C TYR A 17 12.23 -0.84 -11.40
N SER A 18 12.69 0.40 -11.28
CA SER A 18 13.08 1.27 -12.41
C SER A 18 14.47 1.88 -12.26
N GLY A 19 15.17 1.63 -11.15
CA GLY A 19 16.45 2.28 -10.82
C GLY A 19 16.35 3.76 -10.45
N ARG A 20 15.12 4.32 -10.36
CA ARG A 20 14.85 5.70 -9.91
C ARG A 20 14.27 5.69 -8.49
N PRO A 21 14.35 6.81 -7.75
CA PRO A 21 13.61 6.96 -6.50
C PRO A 21 12.12 6.73 -6.73
N ASN A 22 11.52 5.93 -5.85
CA ASN A 22 10.10 5.64 -5.84
C ASN A 22 9.30 6.91 -5.50
N PRO A 23 8.31 7.32 -6.32
CA PRO A 23 7.42 8.41 -5.97
C PRO A 23 6.70 8.14 -4.65
N ARG A 24 6.56 9.19 -3.82
CA ARG A 24 5.92 9.11 -2.50
C ARG A 24 5.10 10.36 -2.20
N TRP A 25 4.01 10.20 -1.47
CA TRP A 25 3.18 11.30 -1.01
C TRP A 25 2.56 11.00 0.35
N GLN A 26 2.16 12.06 1.04
CA GLN A 26 1.53 11.98 2.35
C GLN A 26 0.04 11.79 2.15
N LEU A 27 -0.52 10.80 2.83
CA LEU A 27 -1.97 10.61 2.89
C LEU A 27 -2.52 11.41 4.07
N SER A 28 -3.73 11.93 3.91
CA SER A 28 -4.56 12.36 5.02
C SER A 28 -5.09 11.16 5.81
N ILE A 29 -5.57 11.42 7.03
CA ILE A 29 -6.23 10.41 7.86
C ILE A 29 -7.50 9.88 7.16
N ASP A 30 -8.20 10.76 6.44
CA ASP A 30 -9.42 10.39 5.70
C ASP A 30 -9.09 9.47 4.51
N GLU A 31 -8.04 9.77 3.74
CA GLU A 31 -7.57 8.89 2.66
C GLU A 31 -7.17 7.52 3.19
N TRP A 32 -6.45 7.47 4.32
CA TRP A 32 -6.10 6.21 4.98
C TRP A 32 -7.34 5.41 5.40
N SER A 33 -8.32 6.08 6.01
CA SER A 33 -9.59 5.47 6.41
C SER A 33 -10.35 4.91 5.20
N GLN A 34 -10.42 5.66 4.11
CA GLN A 34 -11.04 5.22 2.85
C GLN A 34 -10.35 4.00 2.26
N LEU A 35 -9.01 4.02 2.17
CA LEU A 35 -8.22 2.89 1.68
C LEU A 35 -8.47 1.63 2.51
N ASN A 36 -8.43 1.74 3.84
CA ASN A 36 -8.70 0.63 4.73
C ASN A 36 -10.12 0.07 4.54
N GLN A 37 -11.13 0.94 4.37
CA GLN A 37 -12.51 0.53 4.10
C GLN A 37 -12.68 -0.19 2.75
N LEU A 38 -11.89 0.18 1.73
CA LEU A 38 -11.89 -0.51 0.44
C LEU A 38 -11.32 -1.92 0.58
N ILE A 39 -10.18 -2.06 1.27
CA ILE A 39 -9.49 -3.35 1.42
C ILE A 39 -10.34 -4.36 2.16
N VAL A 40 -10.94 -3.99 3.29
CA VAL A 40 -11.72 -4.95 4.10
C VAL A 40 -13.01 -5.42 3.41
N LYS A 41 -13.45 -4.77 2.33
CA LYS A 41 -14.57 -5.19 1.47
C LYS A 41 -14.16 -6.21 0.41
N LEU A 42 -12.87 -6.35 0.13
CA LEU A 42 -12.39 -7.31 -0.86
C LEU A 42 -12.53 -8.75 -0.36
N PRO A 43 -12.75 -9.72 -1.25
CA PRO A 43 -12.71 -11.13 -0.91
C PRO A 43 -11.33 -11.53 -0.37
N LYS A 44 -11.30 -12.16 0.82
CA LYS A 44 -10.08 -12.74 1.37
C LYS A 44 -9.72 -14.01 0.61
N ILE A 45 -8.43 -14.22 0.42
CA ILE A 45 -7.86 -15.43 -0.18
C ILE A 45 -6.74 -15.98 0.68
N THR A 46 -6.52 -17.29 0.58
CA THR A 46 -5.46 -18.00 1.30
C THR A 46 -4.21 -18.12 0.44
N GLU A 47 -3.04 -18.24 1.07
CA GLU A 47 -1.78 -18.44 0.34
C GLU A 47 -1.80 -19.70 -0.55
N ASN A 48 -2.59 -20.71 -0.18
CA ASN A 48 -2.76 -21.93 -0.97
C ASN A 48 -3.37 -21.67 -2.36
N GLU A 49 -4.16 -20.60 -2.50
CA GLU A 49 -4.84 -20.26 -3.76
C GLU A 49 -3.93 -19.50 -4.73
N ILE A 50 -2.82 -18.94 -4.24
CA ILE A 50 -2.01 -17.97 -5.01
C ILE A 50 -0.50 -18.25 -4.97
N GLY A 51 -0.09 -19.30 -4.28
CA GLY A 51 1.31 -19.61 -4.01
C GLY A 51 1.93 -18.66 -2.96
N PRO A 52 3.22 -18.83 -2.64
CA PRO A 52 3.87 -18.03 -1.61
C PRO A 52 3.80 -16.54 -1.95
N TYR A 53 3.28 -15.74 -1.02
CA TYR A 53 3.38 -14.30 -1.07
C TYR A 53 4.84 -13.89 -0.88
N GLN A 54 5.36 -13.07 -1.80
CA GLN A 54 6.68 -12.47 -1.66
C GLN A 54 6.50 -11.01 -1.31
N PHE A 55 7.09 -10.61 -0.18
CA PHE A 55 7.03 -9.25 0.32
C PHE A 55 7.66 -8.27 -0.70
N PRO A 56 7.13 -7.05 -0.84
CA PRO A 56 7.72 -6.02 -1.70
C PRO A 56 9.15 -5.73 -1.20
N GLY A 57 10.15 -5.91 -2.06
CA GLY A 57 11.56 -5.78 -1.71
C GLY A 57 12.45 -6.88 -2.30
N GLN A 58 11.86 -7.99 -2.74
CA GLN A 58 12.54 -8.94 -3.62
C GLN A 58 12.39 -8.48 -5.08
N LEU A 59 13.46 -8.61 -5.86
CA LEU A 59 13.59 -8.12 -7.24
C LEU A 59 12.33 -8.44 -8.09
N GLY A 60 11.73 -7.43 -8.72
CA GLY A 60 10.61 -7.61 -9.66
C GLY A 60 9.24 -7.05 -9.23
N TYR A 61 9.13 -6.43 -8.05
CA TYR A 61 7.88 -5.80 -7.62
C TYR A 61 7.52 -4.55 -8.43
N SER A 62 6.31 -4.53 -9.00
CA SER A 62 5.64 -3.32 -9.48
C SER A 62 4.29 -3.18 -8.76
N GLY A 63 4.11 -2.11 -7.99
CA GLY A 63 2.89 -1.89 -7.23
C GLY A 63 2.95 -0.65 -6.35
N PHE A 64 2.06 -0.60 -5.36
CA PHE A 64 1.95 0.49 -4.40
C PHE A 64 2.10 -0.06 -2.98
N ALA A 65 2.52 0.77 -2.05
CA ALA A 65 2.38 0.50 -0.62
C ALA A 65 1.96 1.77 0.11
N ALA A 66 1.16 1.62 1.15
CA ALA A 66 0.86 2.66 2.12
C ALA A 66 1.31 2.20 3.51
N HIS A 67 2.02 3.08 4.20
CA HIS A 67 2.58 2.85 5.52
C HIS A 67 2.11 3.93 6.48
N PHE A 68 1.70 3.52 7.68
CA PHE A 68 1.33 4.42 8.77
C PHE A 68 2.44 4.43 9.84
N ALA A 69 3.32 5.42 9.78
CA ALA A 69 4.58 5.43 10.54
C ALA A 69 4.44 5.68 12.06
N ILE A 70 3.28 6.13 12.55
CA ILE A 70 3.13 6.59 13.95
C ILE A 70 2.90 5.43 14.93
N VAL A 71 2.34 4.32 14.46
CA VAL A 71 1.79 3.32 15.37
C VAL A 71 2.21 1.94 14.90
N SER A 72 3.11 1.31 15.65
CA SER A 72 3.57 -0.07 15.40
C SER A 72 2.44 -1.11 15.41
N SER A 73 1.21 -0.72 15.77
CA SER A 73 0.01 -1.55 15.78
C SER A 73 -0.91 -1.34 14.58
N TYR A 74 -0.64 -0.37 13.70
CA TYR A 74 -1.44 -0.17 12.49
C TYR A 74 -0.90 -1.02 11.35
N PRO A 75 -1.79 -1.59 10.51
CA PRO A 75 -1.38 -2.41 9.39
C PRO A 75 -0.66 -1.59 8.33
N ASP A 76 0.39 -2.18 7.77
CA ASP A 76 0.88 -1.81 6.46
C ASP A 76 -0.05 -2.34 5.39
N ILE A 77 -0.21 -1.56 4.32
CA ILE A 77 -0.99 -1.94 3.16
C ILE A 77 -0.05 -2.04 1.96
N TYR A 78 -0.01 -3.20 1.33
CA TYR A 78 0.77 -3.44 0.13
C TYR A 78 -0.16 -3.86 -1.01
N TYR A 79 -0.15 -3.15 -2.13
CA TYR A 79 -0.88 -3.56 -3.33
C TYR A 79 0.08 -4.08 -4.40
N VAL A 80 -0.07 -5.36 -4.73
CA VAL A 80 0.75 -6.09 -5.72
C VAL A 80 0.05 -6.08 -7.07
N ALA A 81 0.43 -5.15 -7.96
CA ALA A 81 -0.28 -4.93 -9.22
C ALA A 81 -0.26 -6.14 -10.17
N GLN A 82 0.86 -6.86 -10.26
CA GLN A 82 0.98 -8.01 -11.16
C GLN A 82 0.06 -9.16 -10.78
N LYS A 83 -0.22 -9.32 -9.49
CA LYS A 83 -1.06 -10.40 -8.97
C LYS A 83 -2.50 -9.98 -8.71
N GLN A 84 -2.84 -8.70 -8.89
CA GLN A 84 -4.16 -8.14 -8.59
C GLN A 84 -4.57 -8.45 -7.15
N GLN A 85 -3.65 -8.20 -6.23
CA GLN A 85 -3.78 -8.57 -4.82
C GLN A 85 -3.50 -7.36 -3.95
N ALA A 86 -4.31 -7.21 -2.91
CA ALA A 86 -4.03 -6.30 -1.80
C ALA A 86 -3.63 -7.12 -0.57
N VAL A 87 -2.65 -6.64 0.18
CA VAL A 87 -2.15 -7.30 1.38
C VAL A 87 -2.19 -6.31 2.53
N LEU A 88 -2.89 -6.71 3.58
CA LEU A 88 -2.88 -6.02 4.87
C LEU A 88 -1.90 -6.77 5.78
N SER A 89 -0.76 -6.17 6.08
CA SER A 89 0.26 -6.77 6.94
C SER A 89 0.30 -6.10 8.30
N ASN A 90 0.37 -6.90 9.36
CA ASN A 90 0.51 -6.48 10.75
C ASN A 90 1.68 -7.23 11.39
N PRO A 91 2.15 -6.82 12.58
CA PRO A 91 3.17 -7.58 13.32
C PRO A 91 2.82 -9.06 13.56
N GLY A 92 1.53 -9.42 13.56
CA GLY A 92 1.04 -10.79 13.73
C GLY A 92 0.90 -11.61 12.44
N GLY A 93 1.27 -11.07 11.28
CA GLY A 93 1.14 -11.72 9.97
C GLY A 93 0.37 -10.88 8.95
N HIS A 94 0.02 -11.48 7.81
CA HIS A 94 -0.65 -10.79 6.71
C HIS A 94 -1.96 -11.45 6.31
N ILE A 95 -2.88 -10.62 5.82
CA ILE A 95 -4.14 -11.04 5.19
C ILE A 95 -4.07 -10.64 3.72
N ILE A 96 -4.35 -11.58 2.84
CA ILE A 96 -4.32 -11.37 1.39
C ILE A 96 -5.75 -11.28 0.88
N TYR A 97 -5.97 -10.28 0.03
CA TYR A 97 -7.25 -9.98 -0.59
C TYR A 97 -7.12 -10.08 -2.10
N ASN A 98 -8.16 -10.61 -2.73
CA ASN A 98 -8.28 -10.66 -4.18
C ASN A 98 -8.88 -9.35 -4.70
N ASP A 99 -8.15 -8.65 -5.57
CA ASP A 99 -8.56 -7.37 -6.15
C ASP A 99 -8.58 -7.45 -7.69
N GLN A 100 -9.36 -8.41 -8.22
CA GLN A 100 -9.49 -8.61 -9.69
C GLN A 100 -9.91 -7.35 -10.44
N GLU A 101 -10.76 -6.54 -9.82
CA GLU A 101 -11.26 -5.28 -10.39
C GLU A 101 -10.26 -4.12 -10.22
N LYS A 102 -9.08 -4.37 -9.64
CA LYS A 102 -8.01 -3.39 -9.42
C LYS A 102 -8.49 -2.15 -8.65
N THR A 103 -9.42 -2.35 -7.73
CA THR A 103 -10.04 -1.28 -6.91
C THR A 103 -8.97 -0.51 -6.15
N ILE A 104 -8.01 -1.22 -5.56
CA ILE A 104 -6.94 -0.63 -4.76
C ILE A 104 -5.89 0.01 -5.66
N GLU A 105 -5.56 -0.60 -6.80
CA GLU A 105 -4.68 0.00 -7.81
C GLU A 105 -5.20 1.36 -8.26
N ASN A 106 -6.48 1.39 -8.65
CA ASN A 106 -7.12 2.58 -9.18
C ASN A 106 -7.22 3.66 -8.10
N TRP A 107 -7.55 3.27 -6.86
CA TRP A 107 -7.51 4.20 -5.73
C TRP A 107 -6.12 4.84 -5.55
N PHE A 108 -5.05 4.04 -5.61
CA PHE A 108 -3.69 4.58 -5.49
C PHE A 108 -3.32 5.50 -6.67
N LYS A 109 -3.76 5.16 -7.89
CA LYS A 109 -3.55 6.01 -9.07
C LYS A 109 -4.28 7.34 -8.95
N ASP A 110 -5.52 7.31 -8.49
CA ASP A 110 -6.34 8.50 -8.30
C ASP A 110 -5.78 9.38 -7.17
N SER A 111 -5.34 8.78 -6.06
CA SER A 111 -4.65 9.49 -4.98
C SER A 111 -3.36 10.14 -5.49
N ALA A 112 -2.50 9.40 -6.20
CA ALA A 112 -1.28 9.96 -6.77
C ALA A 112 -1.56 11.18 -7.67
N ASN A 113 -2.59 11.10 -8.52
CA ASN A 113 -3.01 12.21 -9.38
C ASN A 113 -3.51 13.42 -8.57
N HIS A 114 -4.30 13.19 -7.52
CA HIS A 114 -4.78 14.26 -6.63
C HIS A 114 -3.62 14.99 -5.93
N HIS A 115 -2.55 14.27 -5.59
CA HIS A 115 -1.34 14.81 -4.99
C HIS A 115 -0.31 15.34 -6.01
N GLY A 116 -0.62 15.33 -7.30
CA GLY A 116 0.28 15.78 -8.36
C GLY A 116 1.53 14.91 -8.53
N ILE A 117 1.45 13.63 -8.14
CA ILE A 117 2.55 12.67 -8.22
C ILE A 117 2.56 11.99 -9.60
N PRO A 118 3.63 12.15 -10.39
CA PRO A 118 3.73 11.48 -11.67
C PRO A 118 3.97 9.99 -11.45
N LEU A 119 3.07 9.17 -11.98
CA LEU A 119 3.26 7.72 -12.06
C LEU A 119 4.10 7.41 -13.31
N PRO A 120 5.10 6.52 -13.22
CA PRO A 120 5.81 6.08 -14.39
C PRO A 120 4.86 5.29 -15.30
N ILE A 121 5.03 5.55 -16.60
CA ILE A 121 4.26 5.02 -17.71
C ILE A 121 4.75 3.61 -18.05
#